data_AF-A0A350V415-F1
#
_entry.id   AF-A0A350V415-F1
#
_cell.length_a   1.000
_cell.length_b   1.000
_cell.length_c   1.000
_cell.angle_alpha   90.00
_cell.angle_beta   90.00
_cell.angle_gamma   90.00
#
_symmetry.space_group_name_H-M   'P 1'
#
loop_
_entity.id
_entity.type
_entity.pdbx_description
1 polymer ?
#
loop_
_entity_poly.entity_id
_entity_poly.type
_entity_poly.pdbx_seq_one_letter_code
_entity_poly.pdbx_strand_id
1 'polypeptide(L)'
;MNLKNPKYNPFFISDYYIFEYSAVPREVRNKFRDRLMRRKGAAAQKNIMLINLLDDLTREKSPDEKLSISLNEPIGVTKRMLDCHKARLIKNLREFCFGWVDITGESAMGKIRRRFAKGMLREARSELLTLEDEILASGKQRVRLPELFEISEKLIQIYNYLKDKRRSNHYYKLSGVYQQKIKKSFLKNEIKDDIMIRYQLIQTVKLMANRFKVDNLQKAVKILEKILLRYGDSLDAQHRMKIYHRLGLLYNVLRDKNRSLNAFEQGKDLAFREGHTAEALVFESYLFLRKFTENNKLAPEALKFHRDNFGFITVNYTDVQQLMDFEFNYLRFLIFSGGEETEIITEDFVSKQILFSRKAEALNSWYLELSDQLSSNVYQFSAAGNNFNIQINNAVLNELTELNRMSVSRFSGLFSPNALVILYVNIAEQEFWKGKEADFELAENYIKKTQRFTKLYYINISGSWVSSTKLGLKIFEMLATESNERVYRKYKTQILKFTETIQSEKQSFNIASDLAKLIFIASSINSEELNRLLSELLEQIRIRQPEVLSSLIG
;
A
#
# COMPACT_ATOMS: atom_id res chain seq x y z
N MET A 1 -5.04 15.25 5.50
CA MET A 1 -4.49 15.58 4.15
C MET A 1 -5.47 16.42 3.32
N ASN A 2 -4.98 17.45 2.59
CA ASN A 2 -5.81 18.27 1.68
C ASN A 2 -5.75 17.70 0.25
N LEU A 3 -6.92 17.31 -0.29
CA LEU A 3 -7.12 16.72 -1.64
C LEU A 3 -6.51 17.49 -2.80
N LYS A 4 -6.39 18.81 -2.64
CA LYS A 4 -5.87 19.71 -3.66
C LYS A 4 -4.36 19.94 -3.55
N ASN A 5 -3.71 19.38 -2.53
CA ASN A 5 -2.28 19.54 -2.35
C ASN A 5 -1.49 18.66 -3.36
N PRO A 6 -0.77 19.25 -4.33
CA PRO A 6 -0.02 18.52 -5.34
C PRO A 6 1.14 17.70 -4.74
N LYS A 7 1.50 17.94 -3.47
CA LYS A 7 2.43 17.07 -2.74
C LYS A 7 1.99 15.61 -2.70
N TYR A 8 0.68 15.34 -2.75
CA TYR A 8 0.13 14.00 -2.55
C TYR A 8 -0.73 13.51 -3.71
N ASN A 9 -0.93 14.29 -4.78
CA ASN A 9 -1.84 13.89 -5.85
C ASN A 9 -1.08 13.19 -7.01
N PRO A 10 -1.07 11.84 -7.10
CA PRO A 10 -0.42 11.12 -8.18
C PRO A 10 -1.13 11.30 -9.54
N PHE A 11 -2.35 11.86 -9.58
CA PHE A 11 -3.19 12.01 -10.79
C PHE A 11 -2.57 12.89 -11.88
N PHE A 12 -1.53 13.68 -11.59
CA PHE A 12 -0.80 14.46 -12.59
C PHE A 12 0.26 13.59 -13.30
N ILE A 13 -0.19 12.71 -14.20
CA ILE A 13 0.67 11.80 -14.98
C ILE A 13 1.71 12.58 -15.83
N SER A 14 1.44 13.84 -16.20
CA SER A 14 2.42 14.69 -16.89
C SER A 14 3.62 15.09 -16.02
N ASP A 15 3.49 15.03 -14.69
CA ASP A 15 4.45 15.62 -13.75
C ASP A 15 4.70 14.74 -12.52
N TYR A 16 4.81 13.43 -12.71
CA TYR A 16 5.31 12.49 -11.68
C TYR A 16 6.64 12.95 -11.05
N TYR A 17 7.42 13.71 -11.81
CA TYR A 17 8.61 14.40 -11.33
C TYR A 17 8.35 15.30 -10.10
N ILE A 18 7.24 16.05 -10.06
CA ILE A 18 6.86 16.89 -8.93
C ILE A 18 6.62 16.02 -7.69
N PHE A 19 6.01 14.85 -7.87
CA PHE A 19 5.76 13.90 -6.81
C PHE A 19 7.06 13.26 -6.25
N GLU A 20 8.01 12.89 -7.12
CA GLU A 20 9.34 12.43 -6.65
C GLU A 20 10.11 13.53 -5.92
N TYR A 21 9.95 14.79 -6.36
CA TYR A 21 10.55 15.95 -5.71
C TYR A 21 9.89 16.24 -4.36
N SER A 22 8.55 16.23 -4.29
CA SER A 22 7.79 16.55 -3.08
C SER A 22 8.00 15.52 -1.97
N ALA A 23 8.25 14.25 -2.33
CA ALA A 23 8.56 13.17 -1.40
C ALA A 23 9.88 13.36 -0.62
N VAL A 24 10.76 14.26 -1.05
CA VAL A 24 11.95 14.62 -0.27
C VAL A 24 11.56 15.68 0.75
N PRO A 25 11.84 15.47 2.06
CA PRO A 25 11.49 16.43 3.11
C PRO A 25 12.01 17.83 2.82
N ARG A 26 11.21 18.85 3.15
CA ARG A 26 11.49 20.25 2.80
C ARG A 26 12.86 20.71 3.34
N GLU A 27 13.21 20.26 4.54
CA GLU A 27 14.48 20.55 5.21
C GLU A 27 15.66 20.00 4.40
N VAL A 28 15.51 18.80 3.83
CA VAL A 28 16.51 18.17 2.97
C VAL A 28 16.63 18.92 1.65
N ARG A 29 15.50 19.33 1.05
CA ARG A 29 15.50 20.13 -0.19
C ARG A 29 16.18 21.49 0.00
N ASN A 30 15.90 22.16 1.11
CA ASN A 30 16.53 23.44 1.47
C ASN A 30 18.04 23.27 1.62
N LYS A 31 18.49 22.28 2.42
CA LYS A 31 19.93 21.97 2.58
C LYS A 31 20.62 21.66 1.23
N PHE A 32 19.94 20.92 0.36
CA PHE A 32 20.43 20.61 -0.98
C PHE A 32 20.56 21.88 -1.85
N ARG A 33 19.53 22.74 -1.86
CA ARG A 33 19.53 24.02 -2.59
C ARG A 33 20.65 24.93 -2.09
N ASP A 34 20.79 25.08 -0.77
CA ASP A 34 21.81 25.95 -0.16
C ASP A 34 23.22 25.46 -0.51
N ARG A 35 23.45 24.14 -0.59
CA ARG A 35 24.71 23.57 -1.11
C ARG A 35 25.00 23.98 -2.55
N LEU A 36 24.00 23.97 -3.42
CA LEU A 36 24.16 24.38 -4.82
C LEU A 36 24.41 25.89 -4.96
N MET A 37 23.78 26.70 -4.10
CA MET A 37 23.90 28.16 -4.10
C MET A 37 25.28 28.69 -3.69
N ARG A 38 26.13 27.87 -3.06
CA ARG A 38 27.52 28.24 -2.70
C ARG A 38 28.44 28.51 -3.90
N ARG A 39 28.02 28.19 -5.13
CA ARG A 39 28.80 28.41 -6.35
C ARG A 39 28.56 29.81 -6.91
N LYS A 40 29.61 30.48 -7.42
CA LYS A 40 29.48 31.78 -8.08
C LYS A 40 28.52 31.67 -9.28
N GLY A 41 27.53 32.57 -9.36
CA GLY A 41 26.52 32.58 -10.41
C GLY A 41 25.43 31.50 -10.30
N ALA A 42 25.32 30.80 -9.16
CA ALA A 42 24.35 29.71 -8.96
C ALA A 42 22.89 30.14 -9.18
N ALA A 43 22.52 31.36 -8.82
CA ALA A 43 21.14 31.86 -8.95
C ALA A 43 20.62 31.82 -10.40
N ALA A 44 21.49 32.02 -11.40
CA ALA A 44 21.14 31.98 -12.82
C ALA A 44 21.14 30.55 -13.41
N GLN A 45 21.52 29.53 -12.63
CA GLN A 45 21.53 28.16 -13.11
C GLN A 45 20.11 27.63 -13.27
N LYS A 46 19.83 27.01 -14.43
CA LYS A 46 18.52 26.42 -14.74
C LYS A 46 18.02 25.41 -13.69
N ASN A 47 18.94 24.70 -13.02
CA ASN A 47 18.60 23.79 -11.92
C ASN A 47 18.08 24.51 -10.67
N ILE A 48 18.61 25.70 -10.33
CA ILE A 48 18.13 26.50 -9.20
C ILE A 48 16.78 27.12 -9.53
N MET A 49 16.62 27.65 -10.74
CA MET A 49 15.32 28.16 -11.22
C MET A 49 14.25 27.08 -11.15
N LEU A 50 14.58 25.85 -11.60
CA LEU A 50 13.69 24.70 -11.53
C LEU A 50 13.34 24.32 -10.08
N ILE A 51 14.30 24.33 -9.15
CA ILE A 51 14.04 24.09 -7.72
C ILE A 51 13.04 25.11 -7.17
N ASN A 52 13.24 26.40 -7.45
CA ASN A 52 12.36 27.46 -6.93
C ASN A 52 10.92 27.29 -7.45
N LEU A 53 10.76 27.06 -8.76
CA LEU A 53 9.45 26.80 -9.36
C LEU A 53 8.74 25.60 -8.73
N LEU A 54 9.47 24.53 -8.42
CA LEU A 54 8.89 23.35 -7.77
C LEU A 54 8.54 23.58 -6.30
N ASP A 55 9.33 24.35 -5.58
CA ASP A 55 9.01 24.73 -4.21
C ASP A 55 7.77 25.64 -4.15
N ASP A 56 7.57 26.50 -5.14
CA ASP A 56 6.35 27.33 -5.25
C ASP A 56 5.13 26.46 -5.57
N LEU A 57 5.25 25.58 -6.58
CA LEU A 57 4.19 24.62 -6.94
C LEU A 57 3.79 23.70 -5.78
N THR A 58 4.74 23.29 -4.94
CA THR A 58 4.45 22.41 -3.78
C THR A 58 3.92 23.17 -2.55
N ARG A 59 3.89 24.51 -2.57
CA ARG A 59 3.27 25.34 -1.53
C ARG A 59 1.83 25.72 -1.85
N GLU A 60 1.48 25.81 -3.13
CA GLU A 60 0.11 26.13 -3.54
C GLU A 60 -0.86 25.01 -3.12
N LYS A 61 -1.91 25.38 -2.38
CA LYS A 61 -2.90 24.42 -1.85
C LYS A 61 -3.78 23.80 -2.94
N SER A 62 -3.75 24.32 -4.16
CA SER A 62 -4.48 23.88 -5.34
C SER A 62 -3.83 24.53 -6.55
N PRO A 63 -2.75 23.96 -7.12
CA PRO A 63 -2.20 24.52 -8.34
C PRO A 63 -3.30 24.50 -9.38
N ASP A 64 -3.57 25.67 -9.98
CA ASP A 64 -4.44 25.76 -11.13
C ASP A 64 -3.93 24.75 -12.17
N GLU A 65 -4.81 24.03 -12.88
CA GLU A 65 -4.38 23.13 -13.97
C GLU A 65 -3.46 23.85 -14.96
N LYS A 66 -3.57 25.18 -15.08
CA LYS A 66 -2.69 26.07 -15.84
C LYS A 66 -1.24 26.17 -15.32
N LEU A 67 -0.99 26.06 -14.01
CA LEU A 67 0.37 26.06 -13.43
C LEU A 67 1.10 24.73 -13.67
N SER A 68 0.37 23.64 -13.92
CA SER A 68 0.96 22.37 -14.38
C SER A 68 1.40 22.40 -15.85
N ILE A 69 1.15 23.51 -16.57
CA ILE A 69 1.40 23.63 -18.00
C ILE A 69 2.70 24.44 -18.23
N SER A 70 3.74 23.73 -18.66
CA SER A 70 4.96 24.22 -19.31
C SER A 70 6.06 24.89 -18.44
N LEU A 71 6.65 24.15 -17.48
CA LEU A 71 7.90 24.54 -16.78
C LEU A 71 9.05 25.02 -17.71
N ASN A 72 9.02 24.69 -18.99
CA ASN A 72 10.01 25.08 -19.99
C ASN A 72 9.99 26.59 -20.32
N GLU A 73 8.83 27.26 -20.27
CA GLU A 73 8.74 28.70 -20.57
C GLU A 73 9.42 29.55 -19.48
N PRO A 74 9.11 29.39 -18.17
CA PRO A 74 9.78 30.15 -17.12
C PRO A 74 11.29 29.85 -17.01
N ILE A 75 11.69 28.62 -17.35
CA ILE A 75 13.11 28.21 -17.31
C ILE A 75 13.83 28.63 -18.60
N GLY A 76 13.11 28.93 -19.69
CA GLY A 76 13.69 29.29 -20.99
C GLY A 76 14.51 28.16 -21.61
N VAL A 77 13.96 26.94 -21.66
CA VAL A 77 14.61 25.75 -22.24
C VAL A 77 13.64 24.98 -23.14
N THR A 78 14.15 24.14 -24.04
CA THR A 78 13.28 23.21 -24.79
C THR A 78 12.76 22.10 -23.86
N LYS A 79 11.65 21.46 -24.24
CA LYS A 79 11.09 20.31 -23.51
C LYS A 79 12.11 19.21 -23.24
N ARG A 80 12.94 18.86 -24.24
CA ARG A 80 13.98 17.84 -24.10
C ARG A 80 15.06 18.25 -23.09
N MET A 81 15.48 19.51 -23.10
CA MET A 81 16.45 20.01 -22.12
C MET A 81 15.84 20.03 -20.71
N LEU A 82 14.58 20.42 -20.58
CA LEU A 82 13.85 20.32 -19.31
C LEU A 82 13.84 18.89 -18.78
N ASP A 83 13.56 17.88 -19.61
CA ASP A 83 13.59 16.48 -19.19
C ASP A 83 14.98 16.04 -18.67
N CYS A 84 16.05 16.52 -19.31
CA CYS A 84 17.42 16.29 -18.82
C CYS A 84 17.67 16.96 -17.46
N HIS A 85 17.22 18.21 -17.28
CA HIS A 85 17.32 18.92 -16.00
C HIS A 85 16.50 18.23 -14.91
N LYS A 86 15.27 17.82 -15.20
CA LYS A 86 14.40 17.03 -14.32
C LYS A 86 15.10 15.74 -13.88
N ALA A 87 15.61 14.95 -14.83
CA ALA A 87 16.29 13.69 -14.53
C ALA A 87 17.54 13.87 -13.65
N ARG A 88 18.37 14.88 -13.95
CA ARG A 88 19.58 15.20 -13.16
C ARG A 88 19.26 15.72 -11.77
N LEU A 89 18.26 16.60 -11.65
CA LEU A 89 17.86 17.14 -10.34
C LEU A 89 17.43 16.02 -9.40
N ILE A 90 16.50 15.16 -9.83
CA ILE A 90 16.01 14.07 -8.96
C ILE A 90 17.13 13.13 -8.57
N LYS A 91 18.00 12.73 -9.50
CA LYS A 91 19.13 11.86 -9.18
C LYS A 91 19.99 12.47 -8.07
N ASN A 92 20.43 13.72 -8.26
CA ASN A 92 21.32 14.39 -7.31
C ASN A 92 20.64 14.64 -5.96
N LEU A 93 19.36 15.00 -5.97
CA LEU A 93 18.57 15.23 -4.75
C LEU A 93 18.38 13.91 -3.97
N ARG A 94 18.12 12.80 -4.65
CA ARG A 94 18.01 11.48 -4.02
C ARG A 94 19.35 11.00 -3.48
N GLU A 95 20.43 11.12 -4.25
CA GLU A 95 21.78 10.82 -3.77
C GLU A 95 22.11 11.64 -2.50
N PHE A 96 21.73 12.93 -2.46
CA PHE A 96 21.85 13.75 -1.26
C PHE A 96 20.98 13.25 -0.10
N CYS A 97 19.70 12.93 -0.37
CA CYS A 97 18.75 12.43 0.62
C CYS A 97 19.21 11.11 1.26
N PHE A 98 19.78 10.20 0.48
CA PHE A 98 20.28 8.89 0.95
C PHE A 98 21.70 8.95 1.54
N GLY A 99 22.32 10.14 1.57
CA GLY A 99 23.71 10.33 1.98
C GLY A 99 24.67 9.48 1.13
N TRP A 100 24.41 9.39 -0.18
CA TRP A 100 25.18 8.56 -1.09
C TRP A 100 26.58 9.13 -1.31
N VAL A 101 27.59 8.28 -1.15
CA VAL A 101 29.00 8.57 -1.43
C VAL A 101 29.57 7.39 -2.23
N ASP A 102 30.20 7.70 -3.37
CA ASP A 102 30.89 6.70 -4.18
C ASP A 102 32.19 6.26 -3.48
N ILE A 103 32.47 4.95 -3.51
CA ILE A 103 33.67 4.36 -2.94
C ILE A 103 34.66 4.08 -4.07
N THR A 104 35.86 4.66 -3.96
CA THR A 104 36.94 4.45 -4.94
C THR A 104 37.34 2.98 -4.97
N GLY A 105 37.41 2.39 -6.16
CA GLY A 105 37.79 0.97 -6.36
C GLY A 105 36.67 -0.04 -6.12
N GLU A 106 35.46 0.39 -5.76
CA GLU A 106 34.30 -0.48 -5.63
C GLU A 106 33.91 -1.10 -6.99
N SER A 107 33.63 -2.41 -7.01
CA SER A 107 33.16 -3.08 -8.22
C SER A 107 31.76 -2.59 -8.61
N ALA A 108 31.42 -2.62 -9.91
CA ALA A 108 30.10 -2.21 -10.39
C ALA A 108 28.97 -2.95 -9.66
N MET A 109 29.10 -4.28 -9.48
CA MET A 109 28.12 -5.06 -8.74
C MET A 109 28.09 -4.74 -7.24
N GLY A 110 29.24 -4.44 -6.63
CA GLY A 110 29.31 -3.97 -5.24
C GLY A 110 28.51 -2.68 -5.03
N LYS A 111 28.73 -1.71 -5.93
CA LYS A 111 27.99 -0.45 -5.96
C LYS A 111 26.48 -0.66 -6.09
N ILE A 112 26.08 -1.52 -7.03
CA ILE A 112 24.67 -1.89 -7.24
C ILE A 112 24.06 -2.51 -5.97
N ARG A 113 24.75 -3.44 -5.30
CA ARG A 113 24.29 -4.07 -4.06
C ARG A 113 24.10 -3.03 -2.95
N ARG A 114 25.03 -2.10 -2.77
CA ARG A 114 24.87 -1.00 -1.78
C ARG A 114 23.69 -0.09 -2.10
N ARG A 115 23.49 0.26 -3.39
CA ARG A 115 22.31 1.04 -3.82
C ARG A 115 21.02 0.28 -3.53
N PHE A 116 20.99 -1.02 -3.78
CA PHE A 116 19.83 -1.85 -3.51
C PHE A 116 19.51 -1.91 -2.00
N ALA A 117 20.52 -2.09 -1.16
CA ALA A 117 20.39 -2.10 0.30
C ALA A 117 19.89 -0.75 0.87
N LYS A 118 20.28 0.38 0.25
CA LYS A 118 19.76 1.71 0.61
C LYS A 118 18.39 2.04 0.01
N GLY A 119 17.80 1.15 -0.78
CA GLY A 119 16.52 1.39 -1.47
C GLY A 119 16.60 2.33 -2.68
N MET A 120 17.81 2.61 -3.18
CA MET A 120 18.03 3.43 -4.38
C MET A 120 17.75 2.63 -5.67
N LEU A 121 16.54 2.08 -5.80
CA LEU A 121 16.17 1.11 -6.83
C LEU A 121 16.19 1.70 -8.24
N ARG A 122 15.80 2.97 -8.41
CA ARG A 122 15.87 3.68 -9.69
C ARG A 122 17.30 3.75 -10.19
N GLU A 123 18.20 4.16 -9.32
CA GLU A 123 19.62 4.31 -9.58
C GLU A 123 20.30 2.96 -9.84
N ALA A 124 19.99 1.96 -9.01
CA ALA A 124 20.47 0.58 -9.20
C ALA A 124 19.99 -0.01 -10.52
N ARG A 125 18.75 0.24 -10.94
CA ARG A 125 18.21 -0.23 -12.23
C ARG A 125 19.03 0.27 -13.41
N SER A 126 19.36 1.57 -13.43
CA SER A 126 20.15 2.14 -14.52
C SER A 126 21.54 1.51 -14.59
N GLU A 127 22.21 1.31 -13.45
CA GLU A 127 23.53 0.66 -13.40
C GLU A 127 23.47 -0.82 -13.78
N LEU A 128 22.40 -1.54 -13.37
CA LEU A 128 22.16 -2.93 -13.76
C LEU A 128 22.04 -3.10 -15.29
N LEU A 129 21.28 -2.21 -15.94
CA LEU A 129 21.09 -2.27 -17.40
C LEU A 129 22.38 -1.95 -18.14
N THR A 130 23.14 -0.93 -17.70
CA THR A 130 24.45 -0.61 -18.29
C THR A 130 25.42 -1.78 -18.14
N LEU A 131 25.49 -2.38 -16.95
CA LEU A 131 26.37 -3.52 -16.69
C LEU A 131 25.96 -4.76 -17.50
N GLU A 132 24.66 -4.99 -17.68
CA GLU A 132 24.14 -6.05 -18.55
C GLU A 132 24.62 -5.86 -19.99
N ASP A 133 24.41 -4.67 -20.56
CA ASP A 133 24.81 -4.34 -21.93
C ASP A 133 26.33 -4.50 -22.13
N GLU A 134 27.13 -4.03 -21.18
CA GLU A 134 28.58 -4.20 -21.18
C GLU A 134 29.01 -5.68 -21.21
N ILE A 135 28.41 -6.52 -20.34
CA ILE A 135 28.72 -7.96 -20.30
C ILE A 135 28.34 -8.65 -21.61
N LEU A 136 27.17 -8.32 -22.15
CA LEU A 136 26.66 -8.92 -23.37
C LEU A 136 27.51 -8.53 -24.57
N ALA A 137 27.93 -7.26 -24.66
CA ALA A 137 28.79 -6.75 -25.72
C ALA A 137 30.23 -7.28 -25.64
N SER A 138 30.76 -7.56 -24.43
CA SER A 138 32.16 -7.95 -24.28
C SER A 138 32.48 -9.38 -24.75
N GLY A 139 31.49 -10.19 -25.14
CA GLY A 139 31.67 -11.60 -25.50
C GLY A 139 32.07 -12.53 -24.34
N LYS A 140 32.26 -12.03 -23.10
CA LYS A 140 32.71 -12.79 -21.92
C LYS A 140 31.57 -13.43 -21.12
N GLN A 141 30.44 -13.65 -21.76
CA GLN A 141 29.20 -14.09 -21.12
C GLN A 141 29.35 -15.40 -20.33
N ARG A 142 30.16 -16.35 -20.83
CA ARG A 142 30.37 -17.67 -20.19
C ARG A 142 31.04 -17.58 -18.82
N VAL A 143 31.93 -16.60 -18.63
CA VAL A 143 32.69 -16.43 -17.37
C VAL A 143 31.88 -15.60 -16.36
N ARG A 144 31.01 -14.70 -16.85
CA ARG A 144 30.18 -13.81 -16.02
C ARG A 144 28.74 -14.31 -15.84
N LEU A 145 28.50 -15.62 -15.98
CA LEU A 145 27.16 -16.21 -15.83
C LEU A 145 26.53 -15.97 -14.45
N PRO A 146 27.24 -16.14 -13.31
CA PRO A 146 26.66 -15.83 -11.99
C PRO A 146 26.24 -14.37 -11.85
N GLU A 147 27.01 -13.46 -12.44
CA GLU A 147 26.73 -12.02 -12.43
C GLU A 147 25.50 -11.68 -13.28
N LEU A 148 25.36 -12.27 -14.49
CA LEU A 148 24.16 -12.13 -15.32
C LEU A 148 22.90 -12.69 -14.63
N PHE A 149 23.05 -13.78 -13.86
CA PHE A 149 21.97 -14.31 -13.04
C PHE A 149 21.55 -13.33 -11.94
N GLU A 150 22.52 -12.75 -11.21
CA GLU A 150 22.25 -11.75 -10.18
C GLU A 150 21.62 -10.48 -10.75
N ILE A 151 22.09 -10.00 -11.91
CA ILE A 151 21.46 -8.88 -12.62
C ILE A 151 19.98 -9.18 -12.89
N SER A 152 19.71 -10.36 -13.44
CA SER A 152 18.33 -10.81 -13.71
C SER A 152 17.49 -10.87 -12.44
N GLU A 153 18.04 -11.41 -11.34
CA GLU A 153 17.37 -11.47 -10.04
C GLU A 153 16.95 -10.08 -9.56
N LYS A 154 17.87 -9.11 -9.57
CA LYS A 154 17.57 -7.73 -9.11
C LYS A 154 16.59 -7.02 -10.04
N LEU A 155 16.72 -7.19 -11.35
CA LEU A 155 15.79 -6.60 -12.31
C LEU A 155 14.38 -7.18 -12.20
N ILE A 156 14.22 -8.48 -11.90
CA ILE A 156 12.91 -9.07 -11.58
C ILE A 156 12.27 -8.36 -10.38
N GLN A 157 13.03 -8.14 -9.30
CA GLN A 157 12.53 -7.45 -8.11
C GLN A 157 12.10 -6.02 -8.44
N ILE A 158 12.95 -5.26 -9.12
CA ILE A 158 12.67 -3.87 -9.53
C ILE A 158 11.43 -3.79 -10.42
N TYR A 159 11.33 -4.63 -11.46
CA TYR A 159 10.19 -4.60 -12.37
C TYR A 159 8.89 -5.11 -11.72
N ASN A 160 8.96 -5.95 -10.69
CA ASN A 160 7.80 -6.30 -9.87
C ASN A 160 7.28 -5.08 -9.07
N TYR A 161 8.17 -4.27 -8.49
CA TYR A 161 7.78 -3.03 -7.78
C TYR A 161 7.18 -1.99 -8.73
N LEU A 162 7.72 -1.89 -9.94
CA LEU A 162 7.21 -1.01 -10.99
C LEU A 162 5.93 -1.52 -11.67
N LYS A 163 5.43 -2.71 -11.29
CA LYS A 163 4.30 -3.40 -11.93
C LYS A 163 4.50 -3.66 -13.44
N ASP A 164 5.74 -3.69 -13.93
CA ASP A 164 6.07 -4.04 -15.31
C ASP A 164 6.18 -5.56 -15.47
N LYS A 165 5.02 -6.19 -15.68
CA LYS A 165 4.93 -7.66 -15.84
C LYS A 165 5.73 -8.17 -17.04
N ARG A 166 5.80 -7.40 -18.13
CA ARG A 166 6.49 -7.81 -19.36
C ARG A 166 7.99 -7.94 -19.11
N ARG A 167 8.62 -6.89 -18.57
CA ARG A 167 10.06 -6.91 -18.27
C ARG A 167 10.39 -7.87 -17.13
N SER A 168 9.58 -7.91 -16.07
CA SER A 168 9.76 -8.90 -15.01
C SER A 168 9.71 -10.35 -15.53
N ASN A 169 8.80 -10.67 -16.46
CA ASN A 169 8.74 -12.00 -17.08
C ASN A 169 9.93 -12.28 -18.01
N HIS A 170 10.42 -11.26 -18.73
CA HIS A 170 11.61 -11.38 -19.57
C HIS A 170 12.84 -11.79 -18.73
N TYR A 171 13.14 -11.05 -17.67
CA TYR A 171 14.27 -11.36 -16.79
C TYR A 171 14.09 -12.66 -16.02
N TYR A 172 12.85 -13.03 -15.66
CA TYR A 172 12.58 -14.35 -15.10
C TYR A 172 12.98 -15.49 -16.05
N LYS A 173 12.60 -15.39 -17.34
CA LYS A 173 13.02 -16.38 -18.35
C LYS A 173 14.54 -16.40 -18.51
N LEU A 174 15.20 -15.24 -18.57
CA LEU A 174 16.66 -15.16 -18.64
C LEU A 174 17.34 -15.80 -17.43
N SER A 175 16.84 -15.55 -16.21
CA SER A 175 17.38 -16.17 -14.99
C SER A 175 17.35 -17.71 -15.06
N GLY A 176 16.29 -18.29 -15.65
CA GLY A 176 16.21 -19.73 -15.88
C GLY A 176 17.23 -20.23 -16.90
N VAL A 177 17.47 -19.48 -17.98
CA VAL A 177 18.53 -19.80 -18.97
C VAL A 177 19.91 -19.76 -18.31
N TYR A 178 20.21 -18.72 -17.53
CA TYR A 178 21.50 -18.61 -16.83
C TYR A 178 21.67 -19.70 -15.79
N GLN A 179 20.63 -20.01 -15.01
CA GLN A 179 20.64 -21.11 -14.04
C GLN A 179 20.98 -22.45 -14.71
N GLN A 180 20.37 -22.76 -15.87
CA GLN A 180 20.66 -24.00 -16.60
C GLN A 180 22.10 -24.03 -17.15
N LYS A 181 22.61 -22.90 -17.65
CA LYS A 181 24.00 -22.79 -18.10
C LYS A 181 24.99 -22.96 -16.95
N ILE A 182 24.73 -22.35 -15.79
CA ILE A 182 25.54 -22.48 -14.57
C ILE A 182 25.54 -23.93 -14.08
N LYS A 183 24.38 -24.60 -14.07
CA LYS A 183 24.27 -26.02 -13.69
C LYS A 183 25.19 -26.93 -14.52
N LYS A 184 25.35 -26.63 -15.82
CA LYS A 184 26.19 -27.38 -16.76
C LYS A 184 27.65 -26.90 -16.82
N SER A 185 28.02 -25.87 -16.07
CA SER A 185 29.36 -25.28 -16.10
C SER A 185 30.36 -26.02 -15.18
N PHE A 186 31.64 -25.70 -15.31
CA PHE A 186 32.71 -26.17 -14.40
C PHE A 186 32.81 -25.37 -13.09
N LEU A 187 31.82 -24.54 -12.77
CA LEU A 187 31.78 -23.83 -11.49
C LEU A 187 31.65 -24.82 -10.31
N LYS A 188 32.15 -24.40 -9.15
CA LYS A 188 32.06 -25.18 -7.91
C LYS A 188 30.59 -25.47 -7.54
N ASN A 189 30.35 -26.59 -6.85
CA ASN A 189 29.00 -27.03 -6.51
C ASN A 189 28.30 -26.04 -5.56
N GLU A 190 29.03 -25.39 -4.65
CA GLU A 190 28.48 -24.39 -3.74
C GLU A 190 27.85 -23.21 -4.51
N ILE A 191 28.51 -22.76 -5.58
CA ILE A 191 27.99 -21.69 -6.45
C ILE A 191 26.75 -22.18 -7.19
N LYS A 192 26.75 -23.43 -7.67
CA LYS A 192 25.60 -24.00 -8.39
C LYS A 192 24.38 -24.15 -7.48
N ASP A 193 24.59 -24.57 -6.25
CA ASP A 193 23.54 -24.74 -5.25
C ASP A 193 22.98 -23.38 -4.80
N ASP A 194 23.83 -22.39 -4.54
CA ASP A 194 23.38 -21.00 -4.26
C ASP A 194 22.47 -20.47 -5.37
N ILE A 195 22.90 -20.59 -6.62
CA ILE A 195 22.11 -20.12 -7.78
C ILE A 195 20.81 -20.92 -7.93
N MET A 196 20.81 -22.22 -7.64
CA MET A 196 19.59 -23.04 -7.65
C MET A 196 18.59 -22.57 -6.59
N ILE A 197 19.06 -22.37 -5.35
CA ILE A 197 18.25 -21.87 -4.24
C ILE A 197 17.68 -20.51 -4.59
N ARG A 198 18.53 -19.56 -5.01
CA ARG A 198 18.12 -18.21 -5.41
C ARG A 198 17.12 -18.24 -6.56
N TYR A 199 17.30 -19.13 -7.53
CA TYR A 199 16.33 -19.31 -8.61
C TYR A 199 14.97 -19.81 -8.08
N GLN A 200 14.96 -20.78 -7.16
CA GLN A 200 13.73 -21.23 -6.51
C GLN A 200 13.08 -20.11 -5.66
N LEU A 201 13.88 -19.27 -5.00
CA LEU A 201 13.40 -18.08 -4.30
C LEU A 201 12.80 -17.06 -5.28
N ILE A 202 13.34 -16.87 -6.47
CA ILE A 202 12.73 -16.04 -7.52
C ILE A 202 11.41 -16.66 -7.99
N GLN A 203 11.35 -17.99 -8.19
CA GLN A 203 10.12 -18.69 -8.56
C GLN A 203 9.01 -18.45 -7.54
N THR A 204 9.31 -18.53 -6.25
CA THR A 204 8.33 -18.23 -5.18
C THR A 204 7.84 -16.79 -5.27
N VAL A 205 8.73 -15.81 -5.52
CA VAL A 205 8.34 -14.41 -5.75
C VAL A 205 7.45 -14.26 -6.97
N LYS A 206 7.67 -15.00 -8.06
CA LYS A 206 6.80 -14.94 -9.26
C LYS A 206 5.43 -15.57 -9.03
N LEU A 207 5.40 -16.70 -8.33
CA LEU A 207 4.15 -17.36 -7.91
C LEU A 207 3.36 -16.44 -6.97
N MET A 208 4.05 -15.82 -6.03
CA MET A 208 3.49 -14.81 -5.13
C MET A 208 3.07 -13.56 -5.88
N ALA A 209 3.83 -13.01 -6.83
CA ALA A 209 3.47 -11.79 -7.55
C ALA A 209 2.17 -11.98 -8.36
N ASN A 210 1.93 -13.21 -8.83
CA ASN A 210 0.64 -13.66 -9.30
C ASN A 210 -0.24 -14.08 -8.11
N ARG A 211 -0.50 -13.16 -7.14
CA ARG A 211 -1.23 -13.29 -5.83
C ARG A 211 -2.69 -13.79 -5.95
N PHE A 212 -3.00 -14.45 -7.04
CA PHE A 212 -4.28 -14.41 -7.70
C PHE A 212 -4.87 -15.80 -7.95
N LYS A 213 -4.11 -16.83 -7.59
CA LYS A 213 -4.56 -18.23 -7.58
C LYS A 213 -3.98 -18.88 -6.34
N VAL A 214 -4.84 -19.41 -5.48
CA VAL A 214 -4.43 -20.16 -4.27
C VAL A 214 -3.42 -21.24 -4.61
N ASP A 215 -3.61 -21.93 -5.73
CA ASP A 215 -2.69 -22.96 -6.23
C ASP A 215 -1.25 -22.44 -6.39
N ASN A 216 -1.08 -21.17 -6.80
CA ASN A 216 0.25 -20.59 -6.92
C ASN A 216 0.87 -20.34 -5.54
N LEU A 217 0.08 -19.87 -4.57
CA LEU A 217 0.55 -19.66 -3.20
C LEU A 217 0.93 -21.00 -2.55
N GLN A 218 0.13 -22.04 -2.74
CA GLN A 218 0.45 -23.40 -2.28
C GLN A 218 1.70 -23.96 -2.95
N LYS A 219 1.90 -23.73 -4.26
CA LYS A 219 3.14 -24.08 -4.96
C LYS A 219 4.35 -23.33 -4.37
N ALA A 220 4.19 -22.04 -4.04
CA ALA A 220 5.27 -21.25 -3.43
C ALA A 220 5.65 -21.82 -2.05
N VAL A 221 4.67 -22.16 -1.21
CA VAL A 221 4.89 -22.83 0.08
C VAL A 221 5.69 -24.11 -0.11
N LYS A 222 5.24 -25.02 -1.00
CA LYS A 222 5.94 -26.29 -1.26
C LYS A 222 7.40 -26.11 -1.69
N ILE A 223 7.69 -25.08 -2.49
CA ILE A 223 9.06 -24.76 -2.90
C ILE A 223 9.90 -24.31 -1.69
N LEU A 224 9.39 -23.38 -0.88
CA LEU A 224 10.09 -22.86 0.29
C LEU A 224 10.37 -23.94 1.33
N GLU A 225 9.39 -24.80 1.62
CA GLU A 225 9.57 -25.94 2.54
C GLU A 225 10.60 -26.93 2.01
N LYS A 226 10.59 -27.19 0.70
CA LYS A 226 11.58 -28.06 0.06
C LYS A 226 12.99 -27.49 0.12
N ILE A 227 13.14 -26.17 0.06
CA ILE A 227 14.44 -25.51 0.25
C ILE A 227 14.93 -25.76 1.67
N LEU A 228 14.11 -25.48 2.70
CA LEU A 228 14.49 -25.71 4.10
C LEU A 228 14.81 -27.18 4.37
N LEU A 229 14.02 -28.11 3.84
CA LEU A 229 14.24 -29.54 4.05
C LEU A 229 15.55 -30.04 3.43
N ARG A 230 15.97 -29.48 2.29
CA ARG A 230 17.15 -29.97 1.54
C ARG A 230 18.44 -29.22 1.88
N TYR A 231 18.32 -27.94 2.22
CA TYR A 231 19.45 -27.03 2.36
C TYR A 231 19.45 -26.30 3.71
N GLY A 232 18.51 -26.59 4.62
CA GLY A 232 18.32 -25.83 5.86
C GLY A 232 19.60 -25.58 6.65
N ASP A 233 20.44 -26.60 6.83
CA ASP A 233 21.67 -26.48 7.62
C ASP A 233 22.82 -25.83 6.85
N SER A 234 22.78 -25.86 5.51
CA SER A 234 23.82 -25.28 4.63
C SER A 234 23.50 -23.86 4.16
N LEU A 235 22.27 -23.39 4.38
CA LEU A 235 21.87 -22.01 4.09
C LEU A 235 22.42 -21.05 5.13
N ASP A 236 22.93 -19.90 4.68
CA ASP A 236 23.23 -18.81 5.59
C ASP A 236 21.97 -18.33 6.33
N ALA A 237 22.20 -17.70 7.48
CA ALA A 237 21.13 -17.18 8.33
C ALA A 237 20.19 -16.22 7.57
N GLN A 238 20.72 -15.38 6.68
CA GLN A 238 19.92 -14.40 5.94
C GLN A 238 18.94 -15.06 4.98
N HIS A 239 19.36 -16.10 4.25
CA HIS A 239 18.47 -16.86 3.38
C HIS A 239 17.39 -17.60 4.17
N ARG A 240 17.76 -18.22 5.30
CA ARG A 240 16.79 -18.89 6.18
C ARG A 240 15.74 -17.92 6.72
N MET A 241 16.17 -16.77 7.27
CA MET A 241 15.25 -15.73 7.75
C MET A 241 14.30 -15.26 6.65
N LYS A 242 14.81 -15.01 5.43
CA LYS A 242 13.96 -14.66 4.27
C LYS A 242 12.93 -15.74 3.93
N ILE A 243 13.28 -17.02 4.07
CA ILE A 243 12.34 -18.12 3.84
C ILE A 243 11.27 -18.15 4.93
N TYR A 244 11.66 -18.04 6.21
CA TYR A 244 10.72 -18.00 7.33
C TYR A 244 9.73 -16.84 7.23
N HIS A 245 10.23 -15.65 6.90
CA HIS A 245 9.39 -14.47 6.64
C HIS A 245 8.34 -14.74 5.55
N ARG A 246 8.76 -15.27 4.40
CA ARG A 246 7.86 -15.58 3.28
C ARG A 246 6.86 -16.68 3.61
N LEU A 247 7.27 -17.71 4.33
CA LEU A 247 6.39 -18.78 4.81
C LEU A 247 5.34 -18.20 5.77
N GLY A 248 5.76 -17.39 6.75
CA GLY A 248 4.86 -16.72 7.68
C GLY A 248 3.80 -15.88 6.97
N LEU A 249 4.19 -15.11 5.95
CA LEU A 249 3.27 -14.35 5.10
C LEU A 249 2.34 -15.24 4.26
N LEU A 250 2.86 -16.30 3.65
CA LEU A 250 2.06 -17.21 2.82
C LEU A 250 1.03 -17.99 3.64
N TYR A 251 1.43 -18.53 4.79
CA TYR A 251 0.52 -19.19 5.72
C TYR A 251 -0.55 -18.22 6.23
N ASN A 252 -0.20 -16.95 6.45
CA ASN A 252 -1.19 -15.92 6.77
C ASN A 252 -2.24 -15.75 5.67
N VAL A 253 -1.82 -15.57 4.42
CA VAL A 253 -2.75 -15.44 3.28
C VAL A 253 -3.59 -16.71 3.10
N LEU A 254 -3.02 -17.89 3.36
CA LEU A 254 -3.69 -19.18 3.29
C LEU A 254 -4.55 -19.50 4.53
N ARG A 255 -4.65 -18.58 5.50
CA ARG A 255 -5.43 -18.74 6.74
C ARG A 255 -4.95 -19.90 7.63
N ASP A 256 -3.69 -20.29 7.51
CA ASP A 256 -3.03 -21.27 8.38
C ASP A 256 -2.31 -20.53 9.52
N LYS A 257 -3.06 -20.28 10.60
CA LYS A 257 -2.59 -19.48 11.73
C LYS A 257 -1.35 -20.10 12.38
N ASN A 258 -1.43 -21.36 12.78
CA ASN A 258 -0.41 -21.99 13.61
C ASN A 258 0.94 -22.06 12.88
N ARG A 259 0.92 -22.42 11.58
CA ARG A 259 2.17 -22.44 10.79
C ARG A 259 2.71 -21.05 10.52
N SER A 260 1.85 -20.05 10.39
CA SER A 260 2.27 -18.66 10.25
C SER A 260 3.00 -18.15 11.49
N LEU A 261 2.44 -18.37 12.68
CA LEU A 261 3.07 -18.01 13.96
C LEU A 261 4.41 -18.75 14.13
N ASN A 262 4.41 -20.08 13.99
CA ASN A 262 5.61 -20.90 14.10
C ASN A 262 6.71 -20.47 13.12
N ALA A 263 6.37 -20.11 11.88
CA ALA A 263 7.35 -19.63 10.91
C ALA A 263 7.98 -18.28 11.34
N PHE A 264 7.17 -17.34 11.87
CA PHE A 264 7.69 -16.08 12.39
C PHE A 264 8.52 -16.26 13.67
N GLU A 265 8.12 -17.16 14.57
CA GLU A 265 8.88 -17.52 15.77
C GLU A 265 10.24 -18.12 15.42
N GLN A 266 10.28 -19.09 14.50
CA GLN A 266 11.55 -19.67 14.04
C GLN A 266 12.47 -18.64 13.38
N GLY A 267 11.91 -17.70 12.60
CA GLY A 267 12.65 -16.60 12.03
C GLY A 267 13.24 -15.67 13.10
N LYS A 268 12.45 -15.35 14.13
CA LYS A 268 12.86 -14.52 15.27
C LYS A 268 13.98 -15.17 16.07
N ASP A 269 13.83 -16.45 16.43
CA ASP A 269 14.81 -17.18 17.24
C ASP A 269 16.13 -17.37 16.48
N LEU A 270 16.06 -17.58 15.17
CA LEU A 270 17.25 -17.58 14.33
C LEU A 270 17.92 -16.20 14.32
N ALA A 271 17.15 -15.13 14.12
CA ALA A 271 17.67 -13.77 14.11
C ALA A 271 18.38 -13.42 15.43
N PHE A 272 17.79 -13.75 16.58
CA PHE A 272 18.43 -13.55 17.88
C PHE A 272 19.73 -14.34 18.04
N ARG A 273 19.74 -15.63 17.69
CA ARG A 273 20.94 -16.48 17.82
C ARG A 273 22.11 -15.98 16.97
N GLU A 274 21.83 -15.38 15.82
CA GLU A 274 22.83 -14.90 14.86
C GLU A 274 23.18 -13.42 15.06
N GLY A 275 22.68 -12.77 16.12
CA GLY A 275 22.97 -11.36 16.42
C GLY A 275 22.26 -10.35 15.50
N HIS A 276 21.23 -10.78 14.79
CA HIS A 276 20.41 -9.95 13.90
C HIS A 276 19.22 -9.33 14.65
N THR A 277 19.51 -8.42 15.60
CA THR A 277 18.48 -7.86 16.51
C THR A 277 17.37 -7.13 15.76
N ALA A 278 17.69 -6.36 14.72
CA ALA A 278 16.68 -5.61 13.98
C ALA A 278 15.71 -6.55 13.22
N GLU A 279 16.23 -7.64 12.63
CA GLU A 279 15.44 -8.72 12.03
C GLU A 279 14.52 -9.38 13.06
N ALA A 280 15.03 -9.67 14.25
CA ALA A 280 14.23 -10.28 15.32
C ALA A 280 13.03 -9.39 15.71
N LEU A 281 13.24 -8.08 15.82
CA LEU A 281 12.17 -7.13 16.12
C LEU A 281 11.16 -6.99 14.98
N VAL A 282 11.60 -7.07 13.72
CA VAL A 282 10.70 -7.13 12.56
C VAL A 282 9.82 -8.39 12.62
N PHE A 283 10.38 -9.56 12.97
CA PHE A 283 9.58 -10.76 13.21
C PHE A 283 8.58 -10.59 14.36
N GLU A 284 8.99 -9.96 15.46
CA GLU A 284 8.11 -9.67 16.59
C GLU A 284 6.93 -8.76 16.19
N SER A 285 7.15 -7.76 15.33
CA SER A 285 6.07 -6.93 14.76
C SER A 285 5.01 -7.77 14.04
N TYR A 286 5.42 -8.78 13.27
CA TYR A 286 4.46 -9.70 12.65
C TYR A 286 3.72 -10.55 13.68
N LEU A 287 4.39 -11.02 14.73
CA LEU A 287 3.73 -11.75 15.82
C LEU A 287 2.67 -10.87 16.51
N PHE A 288 2.98 -9.61 16.79
CA PHE A 288 2.01 -8.64 17.31
C PHE A 288 0.82 -8.46 16.38
N LEU A 289 1.06 -8.27 15.08
CA LEU A 289 -0.03 -8.16 14.10
C LEU A 289 -0.94 -9.39 14.13
N ARG A 290 -0.38 -10.60 14.25
CA ARG A 290 -1.17 -11.83 14.32
C ARG A 290 -1.98 -11.93 15.61
N LYS A 291 -1.38 -11.61 16.75
CA LYS A 291 -2.08 -11.60 18.05
C LYS A 291 -3.19 -10.53 18.08
N PHE A 292 -2.92 -9.35 17.53
CA PHE A 292 -3.89 -8.25 17.43
C PHE A 292 -5.12 -8.62 16.60
N THR A 293 -4.95 -9.36 15.49
CA THR A 293 -6.11 -9.79 14.68
C THR A 293 -7.11 -10.68 15.44
N GLU A 294 -6.74 -11.19 16.62
CA GLU A 294 -7.58 -12.05 17.46
C GLU A 294 -8.04 -11.35 18.73
N ASN A 295 -7.23 -10.44 19.25
CA ASN A 295 -7.52 -9.67 20.43
C ASN A 295 -7.05 -8.23 20.22
N ASN A 296 -7.99 -7.37 19.83
CA ASN A 296 -7.73 -5.96 19.58
C ASN A 296 -7.29 -5.19 20.85
N LYS A 297 -7.53 -5.74 22.05
CA LYS A 297 -7.03 -5.17 23.31
C LYS A 297 -5.50 -5.15 23.41
N LEU A 298 -4.79 -5.86 22.54
CA LEU A 298 -3.32 -5.86 22.46
C LEU A 298 -2.76 -4.69 21.64
N ALA A 299 -3.62 -3.84 21.05
CA ALA A 299 -3.16 -2.70 20.27
C ALA A 299 -2.26 -1.72 21.04
N PRO A 300 -2.53 -1.36 22.32
CA PRO A 300 -1.66 -0.47 23.07
C PRO A 300 -0.25 -1.05 23.31
N GLU A 301 -0.17 -2.35 23.60
CA GLU A 301 1.11 -3.06 23.76
C GLU A 301 1.89 -3.08 22.44
N ALA A 302 1.22 -3.45 21.34
CA ALA A 302 1.82 -3.45 20.02
C ALA A 302 2.28 -2.04 19.60
N LEU A 303 1.49 -1.01 19.89
CA LEU A 303 1.84 0.38 19.58
C LEU A 303 3.09 0.82 20.34
N LYS A 304 3.15 0.53 21.65
CA LYS A 304 4.32 0.81 22.48
C LYS A 304 5.56 0.11 21.93
N PHE A 305 5.46 -1.17 21.60
CA PHE A 305 6.56 -1.93 20.98
C PHE A 305 7.09 -1.23 19.73
N HIS A 306 6.22 -0.79 18.82
CA HIS A 306 6.68 -0.12 17.59
C HIS A 306 7.33 1.23 17.89
N ARG A 307 6.75 2.05 18.79
CA ARG A 307 7.34 3.34 19.21
C ARG A 307 8.74 3.19 19.75
N ASP A 308 8.92 2.25 20.69
CA ASP A 308 10.20 2.05 21.39
C ASP A 308 11.29 1.53 20.43
N ASN A 309 10.92 0.84 19.35
CA ASN A 309 11.87 0.19 18.44
C ASN A 309 12.01 0.86 17.07
N PHE A 310 11.16 1.85 16.73
CA PHE A 310 11.11 2.46 15.39
C PHE A 310 12.46 3.03 14.95
N GLY A 311 13.09 3.84 15.80
CA GLY A 311 14.38 4.47 15.49
C GLY A 311 15.51 3.44 15.32
N PHE A 312 15.53 2.40 16.15
CA PHE A 312 16.55 1.35 16.05
C PHE A 312 16.42 0.54 14.75
N ILE A 313 15.20 0.10 14.41
CA ILE A 313 14.95 -0.71 13.21
C ILE A 313 15.22 0.11 11.95
N THR A 314 14.72 1.35 11.87
CA THR A 314 14.89 2.20 10.68
C THR A 314 16.36 2.53 10.37
N VAL A 315 17.22 2.57 11.39
CA VAL A 315 18.66 2.83 11.23
C VAL A 315 19.46 1.56 10.90
N ASN A 316 19.13 0.42 11.54
CA ASN A 316 19.97 -0.78 11.50
C ASN A 316 19.49 -1.85 10.51
N TYR A 317 18.25 -1.74 10.02
CA TYR A 317 17.67 -2.74 9.13
C TYR A 317 17.95 -2.44 7.65
N THR A 318 18.45 -3.43 6.92
CA THR A 318 18.95 -3.23 5.54
C THR A 318 18.04 -3.77 4.44
N ASP A 319 17.04 -4.61 4.77
CA ASP A 319 16.07 -5.08 3.79
C ASP A 319 14.87 -4.12 3.74
N VAL A 320 14.91 -3.24 2.73
CA VAL A 320 13.86 -2.24 2.48
C VAL A 320 12.46 -2.86 2.36
N GLN A 321 12.32 -4.11 1.91
CA GLN A 321 11.00 -4.72 1.84
C GLN A 321 10.40 -4.88 3.23
N GLN A 322 11.14 -5.50 4.15
CA GLN A 322 10.62 -5.82 5.47
C GLN A 322 10.59 -4.59 6.39
N LEU A 323 11.48 -3.61 6.17
CA LEU A 323 11.36 -2.30 6.81
C LEU A 323 10.02 -1.64 6.49
N MET A 324 9.63 -1.60 5.21
CA MET A 324 8.34 -1.03 4.83
C MET A 324 7.16 -1.83 5.36
N ASP A 325 7.29 -3.15 5.49
CA ASP A 325 6.23 -3.96 6.10
C ASP A 325 6.13 -3.69 7.63
N PHE A 326 7.25 -3.45 8.32
CA PHE A 326 7.27 -3.01 9.73
C PHE A 326 6.62 -1.63 9.91
N GLU A 327 7.00 -0.63 9.09
CA GLU A 327 6.40 0.70 9.13
C GLU A 327 4.89 0.64 8.86
N PHE A 328 4.46 -0.21 7.92
CA PHE A 328 3.04 -0.42 7.65
C PHE A 328 2.29 -1.08 8.81
N ASN A 329 2.93 -2.01 9.54
CA ASN A 329 2.34 -2.56 10.76
C ASN A 329 2.22 -1.48 11.84
N TYR A 330 3.25 -0.64 12.03
CA TYR A 330 3.20 0.48 12.97
C TYR A 330 2.02 1.42 12.67
N LEU A 331 1.87 1.80 11.40
CA LEU A 331 0.75 2.63 10.94
C LEU A 331 -0.62 2.02 11.26
N ARG A 332 -0.79 0.71 11.07
CA ARG A 332 -2.04 0.03 11.42
C ARG A 332 -2.39 0.17 12.89
N PHE A 333 -1.40 0.06 13.77
CA PHE A 333 -1.61 0.23 15.20
C PHE A 333 -1.86 1.69 15.60
N LEU A 334 -1.20 2.64 14.94
CA LEU A 334 -1.44 4.07 15.13
C LEU A 334 -2.88 4.46 14.74
N ILE A 335 -3.31 4.07 13.54
CA ILE A 335 -4.67 4.31 13.03
C ILE A 335 -5.69 3.70 13.99
N PHE A 336 -5.50 2.44 14.38
CA PHE A 336 -6.41 1.77 15.29
C PHE A 336 -6.50 2.46 16.67
N SER A 337 -5.38 3.01 17.16
CA SER A 337 -5.32 3.63 18.49
C SER A 337 -5.68 5.12 18.47
N GLY A 338 -5.97 5.71 17.31
CA GLY A 338 -6.26 7.15 17.18
C GLY A 338 -5.08 8.05 17.55
N GLY A 339 -3.83 7.61 17.30
CA GLY A 339 -2.64 8.36 17.72
C GLY A 339 -2.48 9.70 16.99
N GLU A 340 -2.10 10.76 17.71
CA GLU A 340 -1.88 12.11 17.16
C GLU A 340 -0.83 12.16 16.04
N GLU A 341 0.12 11.22 16.04
CA GLU A 341 1.19 11.13 15.05
C GLU A 341 0.77 10.45 13.73
N THR A 342 -0.46 9.94 13.63
CA THR A 342 -0.91 9.11 12.50
C THR A 342 -0.70 9.82 11.16
N GLU A 343 -1.13 11.09 11.03
CA GLU A 343 -0.99 11.83 9.77
C GLU A 343 0.49 12.00 9.36
N ILE A 344 1.36 12.30 10.33
CA ILE A 344 2.80 12.52 10.09
C ILE A 344 3.48 11.23 9.64
N ILE A 345 3.22 10.11 10.32
CA ILE A 345 3.83 8.82 9.97
C ILE A 345 3.27 8.30 8.64
N THR A 346 1.99 8.53 8.34
CA THR A 346 1.40 8.14 7.06
C THR A 346 2.06 8.91 5.91
N GLU A 347 2.25 10.23 6.07
CA GLU A 347 2.95 11.05 5.09
C GLU A 347 4.40 10.60 4.85
N ASP A 348 5.14 10.32 5.93
CA ASP A 348 6.53 9.84 5.85
C ASP A 348 6.60 8.48 5.14
N PHE A 349 5.69 7.55 5.47
CA PHE A 349 5.62 6.23 4.86
C PHE A 349 5.36 6.31 3.35
N VAL A 350 4.37 7.09 2.91
CA VAL A 350 4.07 7.29 1.49
C VAL A 350 5.27 7.93 0.77
N SER A 351 5.91 8.93 1.40
CA SER A 351 7.10 9.59 0.87
C SER A 351 8.27 8.62 0.70
N LYS A 352 8.54 7.77 1.70
CA LYS A 352 9.56 6.70 1.62
C LYS A 352 9.26 5.70 0.51
N GLN A 353 8.01 5.30 0.30
CA GLN A 353 7.66 4.41 -0.83
C GLN A 353 8.02 5.04 -2.18
N ILE A 354 7.77 6.35 -2.36
CA ILE A 354 8.16 7.09 -3.57
C ILE A 354 9.69 7.13 -3.70
N LEU A 355 10.39 7.46 -2.62
CA LEU A 355 11.85 7.50 -2.57
C LEU A 355 12.47 6.12 -2.85
N PHE A 356 11.82 5.03 -2.48
CA PHE A 356 12.27 3.68 -2.81
C PHE A 356 11.80 3.19 -4.20
N SER A 357 11.23 4.07 -5.02
CA SER A 357 10.70 3.73 -6.35
C SER A 357 9.57 2.69 -6.33
N ARG A 358 8.85 2.57 -5.21
CA ARG A 358 7.68 1.69 -5.01
C ARG A 358 6.38 2.45 -5.30
N LYS A 359 6.32 3.03 -6.50
CA LYS A 359 5.30 4.01 -6.92
C LYS A 359 3.86 3.51 -6.79
N ALA A 360 3.62 2.28 -7.22
CA ALA A 360 2.29 1.68 -7.16
C ALA A 360 1.83 1.44 -5.71
N GLU A 361 2.76 1.27 -4.77
CA GLU A 361 2.45 1.07 -3.35
C GLU A 361 2.16 2.40 -2.68
N ALA A 362 2.95 3.45 -2.96
CA ALA A 362 2.65 4.83 -2.58
C ALA A 362 1.23 5.23 -2.99
N LEU A 363 0.87 4.92 -4.24
CA LEU A 363 -0.47 5.16 -4.77
C LEU A 363 -1.56 4.36 -4.03
N ASN A 364 -1.30 3.09 -3.69
CA ASN A 364 -2.26 2.30 -2.90
C ASN A 364 -2.46 2.94 -1.52
N SER A 365 -1.38 3.21 -0.79
CA SER A 365 -1.42 3.75 0.56
C SER A 365 -2.10 5.12 0.58
N TRP A 366 -1.77 5.98 -0.38
CA TRP A 366 -2.40 7.27 -0.54
C TRP A 366 -3.91 7.18 -0.80
N TYR A 367 -4.34 6.31 -1.74
CA TYR A 367 -5.76 6.15 -2.03
C TYR A 367 -6.51 5.64 -0.80
N LEU A 368 -5.97 4.63 -0.11
CA LEU A 368 -6.61 4.03 1.06
C LEU A 368 -6.84 5.07 2.16
N GLU A 369 -5.80 5.81 2.53
CA GLU A 369 -5.86 6.86 3.55
C GLU A 369 -6.91 7.93 3.18
N LEU A 370 -6.80 8.46 1.97
CA LEU A 370 -7.66 9.55 1.55
C LEU A 370 -9.13 9.11 1.39
N SER A 371 -9.35 7.90 0.88
CA SER A 371 -10.69 7.36 0.74
C SER A 371 -11.34 7.10 2.10
N ASP A 372 -10.56 6.70 3.11
CA ASP A 372 -11.01 6.50 4.50
C ASP A 372 -11.34 7.83 5.18
N GLN A 373 -10.48 8.84 5.00
CA GLN A 373 -10.73 10.20 5.47
C GLN A 373 -12.01 10.77 4.86
N LEU A 374 -12.21 10.63 3.55
CA LEU A 374 -13.42 11.14 2.90
C LEU A 374 -14.66 10.34 3.26
N SER A 375 -14.61 9.01 3.21
CA SER A 375 -15.78 8.16 3.50
C SER A 375 -16.33 8.41 4.91
N SER A 376 -15.45 8.63 5.88
CA SER A 376 -15.81 8.96 7.27
C SER A 376 -16.49 10.32 7.42
N ASN A 377 -16.26 11.24 6.48
CA ASN A 377 -16.82 12.60 6.48
C ASN A 377 -17.98 12.79 5.50
N VAL A 378 -18.39 11.75 4.75
CA VAL A 378 -19.54 11.83 3.82
C VAL A 378 -20.83 12.13 4.55
N TYR A 379 -20.95 11.69 5.80
CA TYR A 379 -22.14 11.90 6.62
C TYR A 379 -21.77 12.44 7.99
N GLN A 380 -22.69 13.19 8.58
CA GLN A 380 -22.60 13.68 9.95
C GLN A 380 -23.82 13.22 10.73
N PHE A 381 -23.58 12.79 11.97
CA PHE A 381 -24.64 12.58 12.92
C PHE A 381 -25.13 13.93 13.43
N SER A 382 -26.44 14.08 13.49
CA SER A 382 -27.08 15.17 14.22
C SER A 382 -28.03 14.56 15.25
N ALA A 383 -27.98 15.06 16.48
CA ALA A 383 -28.83 14.59 17.57
C ALA A 383 -29.89 15.65 17.90
N ALA A 384 -31.15 15.24 17.96
CA ALA A 384 -32.24 16.03 18.49
C ALA A 384 -32.89 15.25 19.65
N GLY A 385 -32.42 15.50 20.87
CA GLY A 385 -32.77 14.70 22.04
C GLY A 385 -32.22 13.27 21.92
N ASN A 386 -33.10 12.27 21.97
CA ASN A 386 -32.74 10.86 21.81
C ASN A 386 -32.72 10.36 20.36
N ASN A 387 -33.04 11.22 19.39
CA ASN A 387 -33.11 10.84 17.98
C ASN A 387 -31.82 11.23 17.26
N PHE A 388 -31.22 10.26 16.58
CA PHE A 388 -30.09 10.48 15.67
C PHE A 388 -30.58 10.59 14.24
N ASN A 389 -30.11 11.60 13.53
CA ASN A 389 -30.34 11.81 12.11
C ASN A 389 -29.01 11.85 11.36
N ILE A 390 -29.03 11.46 10.10
CA ILE A 390 -27.87 11.53 9.21
C ILE A 390 -28.05 12.68 8.23
N GLN A 391 -27.08 13.59 8.21
CA GLN A 391 -26.95 14.62 7.18
C GLN A 391 -25.81 14.26 6.24
N ILE A 392 -26.07 14.27 4.93
CA ILE A 392 -25.06 13.98 3.92
C ILE A 392 -24.32 15.28 3.58
N ASN A 393 -23.00 15.22 3.69
CA ASN A 393 -22.12 16.28 3.22
C ASN A 393 -21.89 16.12 1.71
N ASN A 394 -22.75 16.76 0.92
CA ASN A 394 -22.70 16.69 -0.54
C ASN A 394 -21.36 17.17 -1.13
N ALA A 395 -20.67 18.11 -0.48
CA ALA A 395 -19.36 18.56 -0.95
C ALA A 395 -18.32 17.42 -0.83
N VAL A 396 -18.27 16.75 0.33
CA VAL A 396 -17.37 15.60 0.55
C VAL A 396 -17.76 14.40 -0.32
N LEU A 397 -19.05 14.14 -0.50
CA LEU A 397 -19.54 13.07 -1.38
C LEU A 397 -19.12 13.29 -2.84
N ASN A 398 -19.18 14.53 -3.32
CA ASN A 398 -18.70 14.89 -4.66
C ASN A 398 -17.17 14.74 -4.79
N GLU A 399 -16.42 15.13 -3.76
CA GLU A 399 -14.97 14.93 -3.72
C GLU A 399 -14.59 13.44 -3.74
N LEU A 400 -15.29 12.59 -2.97
CA LEU A 400 -15.11 11.13 -2.99
C LEU A 400 -15.46 10.53 -4.36
N THR A 401 -16.55 11.00 -4.97
CA THR A 401 -16.98 10.57 -6.31
C THR A 401 -15.91 10.88 -7.35
N GLU A 402 -15.35 12.08 -7.32
CA GLU A 402 -14.29 12.49 -8.24
C GLU A 402 -13.00 11.70 -8.00
N LEU A 403 -12.60 11.51 -6.75
CA LEU A 403 -11.46 10.65 -6.38
C LEU A 403 -11.62 9.24 -6.96
N ASN A 404 -12.78 8.62 -6.79
CA ASN A 404 -13.05 7.26 -7.26
C ASN A 404 -13.07 7.19 -8.79
N ARG A 405 -13.70 8.17 -9.46
CA ARG A 405 -13.73 8.27 -10.93
C ARG A 405 -12.33 8.38 -11.53
N MET A 406 -11.50 9.26 -10.98
CA MET A 406 -10.09 9.40 -11.40
C MET A 406 -9.28 8.13 -11.11
N SER A 407 -9.50 7.50 -9.94
CA SER A 407 -8.82 6.26 -9.54
C SER A 407 -9.08 5.11 -10.51
N VAL A 408 -10.33 4.91 -10.93
CA VAL A 408 -10.69 3.87 -11.90
C VAL A 408 -10.08 4.15 -13.27
N SER A 409 -10.27 5.36 -13.79
CA SER A 409 -9.89 5.73 -15.16
C SER A 409 -8.38 5.78 -15.36
N ARG A 410 -7.62 6.24 -14.37
CA ARG A 410 -6.16 6.45 -14.50
C ARG A 410 -5.34 5.31 -13.90
N PHE A 411 -5.80 4.67 -12.82
CA PHE A 411 -4.91 3.89 -11.93
C PHE A 411 -5.34 2.47 -11.62
N SER A 412 -6.48 2.02 -12.13
CA SER A 412 -6.96 0.63 -11.93
C SER A 412 -5.91 -0.43 -12.29
N GLY A 413 -5.05 -0.19 -13.28
CA GLY A 413 -3.95 -1.10 -13.66
C GLY A 413 -2.75 -1.13 -12.70
N LEU A 414 -2.61 -0.13 -11.83
CA LEU A 414 -1.52 0.00 -10.85
C LEU A 414 -1.94 -0.47 -9.46
N PHE A 415 -3.22 -0.34 -9.12
CA PHE A 415 -3.73 -0.70 -7.82
C PHE A 415 -3.52 -2.19 -7.51
N SER A 416 -3.20 -2.45 -6.25
CA SER A 416 -3.26 -3.79 -5.72
C SER A 416 -4.71 -4.31 -5.68
N PRO A 417 -4.91 -5.63 -5.60
CA PRO A 417 -6.25 -6.22 -5.59
C PRO A 417 -7.07 -5.79 -4.39
N ASN A 418 -6.41 -5.63 -3.23
CA ASN A 418 -7.02 -5.12 -2.00
C ASN A 418 -7.51 -3.68 -2.20
N ALA A 419 -6.64 -2.81 -2.77
CA ALA A 419 -7.00 -1.43 -3.07
C ALA A 419 -8.13 -1.33 -4.10
N LEU A 420 -8.14 -2.20 -5.13
CA LEU A 420 -9.22 -2.28 -6.10
C LEU A 420 -10.56 -2.69 -5.47
N VAL A 421 -10.54 -3.67 -4.57
CA VAL A 421 -11.76 -4.09 -3.87
C VAL A 421 -12.30 -2.95 -3.02
N ILE A 422 -11.44 -2.24 -2.27
CA ILE A 422 -11.84 -1.08 -1.48
C ILE A 422 -12.40 0.03 -2.37
N LEU A 423 -11.75 0.32 -3.51
CA LEU A 423 -12.25 1.26 -4.51
C LEU A 423 -13.64 0.88 -5.04
N TYR A 424 -13.87 -0.39 -5.35
CA TYR A 424 -15.16 -0.86 -5.84
C TYR A 424 -16.26 -0.77 -4.79
N VAL A 425 -15.95 -1.03 -3.52
CA VAL A 425 -16.92 -0.86 -2.44
C VAL A 425 -17.20 0.61 -2.17
N ASN A 426 -16.18 1.47 -2.17
CA ASN A 426 -16.35 2.92 -2.05
C ASN A 426 -17.22 3.49 -3.18
N ILE A 427 -17.11 2.96 -4.42
CA ILE A 427 -18.00 3.35 -5.53
C ILE A 427 -19.44 2.89 -5.30
N ALA A 428 -19.66 1.70 -4.74
CA ALA A 428 -21.02 1.28 -4.40
C ALA A 428 -21.59 2.10 -3.23
N GLU A 429 -20.74 2.45 -2.27
CA GLU A 429 -21.13 3.20 -1.08
C GLU A 429 -21.41 4.68 -1.36
N GLN A 430 -20.66 5.34 -2.26
CA GLN A 430 -21.03 6.71 -2.69
C GLN A 430 -22.43 6.73 -3.33
N GLU A 431 -22.81 5.70 -4.10
CA GLU A 431 -24.14 5.62 -4.69
C GLU A 431 -25.19 5.36 -3.61
N PHE A 432 -24.87 4.55 -2.60
CA PHE A 432 -25.74 4.38 -1.43
C PHE A 432 -26.07 5.73 -0.77
N TRP A 433 -25.08 6.62 -0.58
CA TRP A 433 -25.28 7.90 0.08
C TRP A 433 -26.09 8.92 -0.76
N LYS A 434 -26.26 8.68 -2.06
CA LYS A 434 -27.19 9.46 -2.91
C LYS A 434 -28.66 9.05 -2.74
N GLY A 435 -28.94 7.95 -2.04
CA GLY A 435 -30.30 7.49 -1.77
C GLY A 435 -31.06 7.17 -3.06
N LYS A 436 -32.20 7.82 -3.29
CA LYS A 436 -33.06 7.58 -4.47
C LYS A 436 -32.45 8.09 -5.78
N GLU A 437 -31.46 8.98 -5.72
CA GLU A 437 -30.78 9.57 -6.88
C GLU A 437 -29.54 8.75 -7.32
N ALA A 438 -29.35 7.57 -6.73
CA ALA A 438 -28.23 6.69 -7.02
C ALA A 438 -28.23 6.16 -8.46
N ASP A 439 -27.04 5.93 -9.03
CA ASP A 439 -26.88 5.08 -10.21
C ASP A 439 -26.84 3.61 -9.77
N PHE A 440 -28.01 2.96 -9.77
CA PHE A 440 -28.17 1.58 -9.30
C PHE A 440 -27.43 0.56 -10.18
N GLU A 441 -27.35 0.79 -11.50
CA GLU A 441 -26.63 -0.09 -12.42
C GLU A 441 -25.12 -0.04 -12.17
N LEU A 442 -24.58 1.17 -11.98
CA LEU A 442 -23.19 1.38 -11.61
C LEU A 442 -22.86 0.67 -10.29
N ALA A 443 -23.67 0.89 -9.26
CA ALA A 443 -23.46 0.29 -7.95
C ALA A 443 -23.51 -1.25 -8.02
N GLU A 444 -24.49 -1.82 -8.73
CA GLU A 444 -24.60 -3.28 -8.88
C GLU A 444 -23.40 -3.88 -9.62
N ASN A 445 -22.92 -3.22 -10.68
CA ASN A 445 -21.74 -3.63 -11.42
C ASN A 445 -20.49 -3.69 -10.51
N TYR A 446 -20.28 -2.68 -9.67
CA TYR A 446 -19.14 -2.66 -8.74
C TYR A 446 -19.27 -3.62 -7.57
N ILE A 447 -20.49 -3.90 -7.09
CA ILE A 447 -20.73 -4.98 -6.13
C ILE A 447 -20.38 -6.35 -6.75
N LYS A 448 -20.80 -6.62 -7.98
CA LYS A 448 -20.46 -7.85 -8.71
C LYS A 448 -18.94 -7.98 -8.91
N LYS A 449 -18.26 -6.89 -9.27
CA LYS A 449 -16.78 -6.84 -9.37
C LYS A 449 -16.11 -7.16 -8.03
N THR A 450 -16.59 -6.55 -6.95
CA THR A 450 -16.11 -6.80 -5.57
C THR A 450 -16.21 -8.28 -5.23
N GLN A 451 -17.40 -8.89 -5.36
CA GLN A 451 -17.63 -10.31 -5.06
C GLN A 451 -16.71 -11.23 -5.87
N ARG A 452 -16.55 -10.96 -7.17
CA ARG A 452 -15.63 -11.70 -8.04
C ARG A 452 -14.18 -11.61 -7.56
N PHE A 453 -13.72 -10.40 -7.23
CA PHE A 453 -12.33 -10.16 -6.80
C PHE A 453 -12.05 -10.79 -5.43
N THR A 454 -12.95 -10.62 -4.47
CA THR A 454 -12.83 -11.22 -3.13
C THR A 454 -12.69 -12.74 -3.20
N LYS A 455 -13.51 -13.40 -4.03
CA LYS A 455 -13.43 -14.86 -4.26
C LYS A 455 -12.14 -15.27 -4.97
N LEU A 456 -11.75 -14.55 -6.02
CA LEU A 456 -10.58 -14.90 -6.81
C LEU A 456 -9.27 -14.75 -6.02
N TYR A 457 -9.22 -13.78 -5.08
CA TYR A 457 -7.98 -13.31 -4.47
C TYR A 457 -7.89 -13.52 -2.94
N TYR A 458 -8.87 -14.19 -2.31
CA TYR A 458 -8.92 -14.42 -0.86
C TYR A 458 -8.77 -13.13 -0.04
N ILE A 459 -9.36 -12.04 -0.55
CA ILE A 459 -9.29 -10.73 0.11
C ILE A 459 -10.21 -10.76 1.33
N ASN A 460 -9.71 -10.27 2.46
CA ASN A 460 -10.54 -10.07 3.63
C ASN A 460 -11.14 -8.66 3.56
N ILE A 461 -12.44 -8.58 3.30
CA ILE A 461 -13.22 -7.35 3.39
C ILE A 461 -14.40 -7.62 4.32
N SER A 462 -14.85 -6.62 5.08
CA SER A 462 -16.01 -6.77 5.94
C SER A 462 -17.22 -7.21 5.10
N GLY A 463 -17.74 -8.40 5.41
CA GLY A 463 -18.98 -8.89 4.82
C GLY A 463 -20.15 -7.96 5.15
N SER A 464 -20.16 -7.38 6.36
CA SER A 464 -21.21 -6.44 6.79
C SER A 464 -21.24 -5.20 5.90
N TRP A 465 -20.08 -4.63 5.59
CA TRP A 465 -19.96 -3.41 4.77
C TRP A 465 -20.57 -3.60 3.38
N VAL A 466 -20.26 -4.72 2.72
CA VAL A 466 -20.81 -5.02 1.39
C VAL A 466 -22.30 -5.34 1.48
N SER A 467 -22.74 -6.08 2.51
CA SER A 467 -24.15 -6.47 2.64
C SER A 467 -25.07 -5.30 3.02
N SER A 468 -24.63 -4.41 3.93
CA SER A 468 -25.40 -3.25 4.36
C SER A 468 -25.56 -2.25 3.22
N THR A 469 -24.48 -1.97 2.49
CA THR A 469 -24.52 -1.14 1.27
C THR A 469 -25.46 -1.71 0.22
N LYS A 470 -25.37 -3.03 -0.05
CA LYS A 470 -26.26 -3.71 -1.02
C LYS A 470 -27.72 -3.69 -0.59
N LEU A 471 -28.01 -3.83 0.71
CA LEU A 471 -29.37 -3.78 1.23
C LEU A 471 -29.99 -2.40 1.01
N GLY A 472 -29.28 -1.32 1.38
CA GLY A 472 -29.77 0.04 1.18
C GLY A 472 -30.02 0.38 -0.29
N LEU A 473 -29.10 0.03 -1.19
CA LEU A 473 -29.28 0.26 -2.63
C LEU A 473 -30.57 -0.39 -3.16
N LYS A 474 -30.86 -1.64 -2.76
CA LYS A 474 -32.11 -2.34 -3.13
C LYS A 474 -33.37 -1.69 -2.55
N ILE A 475 -33.25 -1.11 -1.36
CA ILE A 475 -34.34 -0.37 -0.72
C ILE A 475 -34.59 0.92 -1.48
N PHE A 476 -33.53 1.71 -1.76
CA PHE A 476 -33.63 2.99 -2.46
C PHE A 476 -34.14 2.83 -3.89
N GLU A 477 -33.67 1.81 -4.61
CA GLU A 477 -34.16 1.47 -5.96
C GLU A 477 -35.66 1.22 -5.96
N MET A 478 -36.17 0.50 -4.96
CA MET A 478 -37.60 0.23 -4.84
C MET A 478 -38.38 1.48 -4.38
N LEU A 479 -37.83 2.28 -3.46
CA LEU A 479 -38.44 3.55 -3.02
C LEU A 479 -38.54 4.60 -4.12
N ALA A 480 -37.85 4.43 -5.24
CA ALA A 480 -38.00 5.28 -6.42
C ALA A 480 -39.33 5.03 -7.16
N THR A 481 -39.97 3.88 -6.94
CA THR A 481 -41.14 3.43 -7.71
C THR A 481 -42.32 2.97 -6.86
N GLU A 482 -42.09 2.64 -5.58
CA GLU A 482 -43.07 1.99 -4.70
C GLU A 482 -43.30 2.80 -3.42
N SER A 483 -44.45 2.56 -2.78
CA SER A 483 -44.77 3.21 -1.50
C SER A 483 -43.88 2.71 -0.36
N ASN A 484 -43.57 3.62 0.57
CA ASN A 484 -42.73 3.36 1.74
C ASN A 484 -43.15 2.11 2.52
N GLU A 485 -44.46 1.92 2.71
CA GLU A 485 -45.01 0.80 3.47
C GLU A 485 -44.81 -0.53 2.75
N ARG A 486 -44.97 -0.57 1.43
CA ARG A 486 -44.70 -1.77 0.62
C ARG A 486 -43.23 -2.13 0.65
N VAL A 487 -42.33 -1.15 0.54
CA VAL A 487 -40.88 -1.35 0.61
C VAL A 487 -40.50 -1.92 1.98
N TYR A 488 -40.97 -1.30 3.06
CA TYR A 488 -40.67 -1.76 4.42
C TYR A 488 -41.15 -3.20 4.63
N ARG A 489 -42.40 -3.54 4.27
CA ARG A 489 -42.92 -4.91 4.38
C ARG A 489 -42.05 -5.94 3.63
N LYS A 490 -41.56 -5.59 2.44
CA LYS A 490 -40.69 -6.47 1.64
C LYS A 490 -39.33 -6.72 2.30
N TYR A 491 -38.72 -5.68 2.87
CA TYR A 491 -37.34 -5.76 3.40
C TYR A 491 -37.26 -5.90 4.93
N LYS A 492 -38.39 -5.92 5.66
CA LYS A 492 -38.47 -6.02 7.13
C LYS A 492 -37.54 -7.10 7.71
N THR A 493 -37.60 -8.32 7.18
CA THR A 493 -36.77 -9.44 7.66
C THR A 493 -35.28 -9.19 7.46
N GLN A 494 -34.88 -8.51 6.38
CA GLN A 494 -33.47 -8.19 6.12
C GLN A 494 -32.99 -7.05 7.02
N ILE A 495 -33.84 -6.06 7.30
CA ILE A 495 -33.56 -4.98 8.23
C ILE A 495 -33.41 -5.51 9.66
N LEU A 496 -34.29 -6.41 10.10
CA LEU A 496 -34.18 -7.05 11.42
C LEU A 496 -32.87 -7.83 11.58
N LYS A 497 -32.46 -8.58 10.56
CA LYS A 497 -31.15 -9.25 10.56
C LYS A 497 -30.00 -8.26 10.62
N PHE A 498 -30.14 -7.10 9.97
CA PHE A 498 -29.13 -6.06 10.01
C PHE A 498 -29.02 -5.45 11.41
N THR A 499 -30.13 -5.18 12.10
CA THR A 499 -30.12 -4.71 13.50
C THR A 499 -29.52 -5.74 14.45
N GLU A 500 -29.86 -7.02 14.30
CA GLU A 500 -29.27 -8.12 15.09
C GLU A 500 -27.75 -8.23 14.88
N THR A 501 -27.28 -7.95 13.67
CA THR A 501 -25.85 -7.98 13.34
C THR A 501 -25.12 -6.87 14.10
N ILE A 502 -25.64 -5.63 14.07
CA ILE A 502 -25.11 -4.47 14.80
C ILE A 502 -25.06 -4.74 16.32
N GLN A 503 -26.06 -5.44 16.86
CA GLN A 503 -26.14 -5.79 18.29
C GLN A 503 -25.24 -6.96 18.70
N SER A 504 -24.70 -7.71 17.73
CA SER A 504 -23.95 -8.92 18.02
C SER A 504 -22.66 -8.60 18.75
N GLU A 505 -22.38 -9.30 19.85
CA GLU A 505 -21.08 -9.23 20.53
C GLU A 505 -19.89 -9.62 19.61
N LYS A 506 -20.19 -10.32 18.51
CA LYS A 506 -19.19 -10.68 17.48
C LYS A 506 -18.86 -9.52 16.54
N GLN A 507 -19.70 -8.49 16.46
CA GLN A 507 -19.41 -7.29 15.70
C GLN A 507 -18.64 -6.31 16.57
N SER A 508 -17.32 -6.25 16.35
CA SER A 508 -16.41 -5.33 17.06
C SER A 508 -15.90 -4.17 16.20
N PHE A 509 -16.33 -4.10 14.93
CA PHE A 509 -15.86 -3.09 13.96
C PHE A 509 -17.04 -2.50 13.15
N ASN A 510 -16.85 -1.26 12.67
CA ASN A 510 -17.76 -0.54 11.77
C ASN A 510 -19.18 -0.29 12.30
N ILE A 511 -19.41 -0.40 13.61
CA ILE A 511 -20.73 -0.24 14.24
C ILE A 511 -21.31 1.15 13.93
N ALA A 512 -20.51 2.21 14.09
CA ALA A 512 -20.92 3.58 13.76
C ALA A 512 -21.34 3.74 12.29
N SER A 513 -20.57 3.18 11.35
CA SER A 513 -20.90 3.23 9.91
C SER A 513 -22.16 2.44 9.56
N ASP A 514 -22.29 1.22 10.08
CA ASP A 514 -23.47 0.39 9.84
C ASP A 514 -24.73 1.00 10.48
N LEU A 515 -24.59 1.64 11.66
CA LEU A 515 -25.66 2.41 12.30
C LEU A 515 -26.06 3.64 11.46
N ALA A 516 -25.09 4.39 10.93
CA ALA A 516 -25.36 5.53 10.05
C ALA A 516 -26.15 5.10 8.80
N LYS A 517 -25.73 4.00 8.17
CA LYS A 517 -26.45 3.42 7.03
C LYS A 517 -27.89 3.06 7.39
N LEU A 518 -28.10 2.44 8.55
CA LEU A 518 -29.43 2.07 9.01
C LEU A 518 -30.32 3.29 9.30
N ILE A 519 -29.80 4.32 9.96
CA ILE A 519 -30.51 5.58 10.21
C ILE A 519 -30.89 6.24 8.88
N PHE A 520 -29.97 6.28 7.92
CA PHE A 520 -30.23 6.84 6.60
C PHE A 520 -31.34 6.06 5.85
N ILE A 521 -31.30 4.72 5.89
CA ILE A 521 -32.39 3.86 5.37
C ILE A 521 -33.72 4.18 6.08
N ALA A 522 -33.71 4.28 7.41
CA ALA A 522 -34.91 4.54 8.20
C ALA A 522 -35.54 5.89 7.87
N SER A 523 -34.72 6.94 7.77
CA SER A 523 -35.17 8.29 7.38
C SER A 523 -35.79 8.32 5.97
N SER A 524 -35.27 7.51 5.05
CA SER A 524 -35.74 7.44 3.66
C SER A 524 -37.04 6.65 3.52
N ILE A 525 -37.21 5.58 4.31
CA ILE A 525 -38.45 4.80 4.38
C ILE A 525 -39.51 5.57 5.16
N ASN A 526 -39.14 6.29 6.22
CA ASN A 526 -40.04 7.03 7.10
C ASN A 526 -41.24 6.18 7.60
N SER A 527 -40.95 5.00 8.16
CA SER A 527 -41.95 4.09 8.74
C SER A 527 -41.89 4.13 10.26
N GLU A 528 -43.05 4.27 10.91
CA GLU A 528 -43.15 4.27 12.38
C GLU A 528 -42.58 3.00 13.01
N GLU A 529 -42.88 1.82 12.44
CA GLU A 529 -42.36 0.54 12.95
C GLU A 529 -40.82 0.49 12.90
N LEU A 530 -40.22 0.99 11.81
CA LEU A 530 -38.77 1.02 11.65
C LEU A 530 -38.13 2.02 12.61
N ASN A 531 -38.75 3.18 12.82
CA ASN A 531 -38.29 4.18 13.78
C ASN A 531 -38.34 3.63 15.22
N ARG A 532 -39.36 2.83 15.56
CA ARG A 532 -39.43 2.14 16.85
C ARG A 532 -38.29 1.13 17.01
N LEU A 533 -38.06 0.29 16.00
CA LEU A 533 -36.96 -0.69 15.98
C LEU A 533 -35.59 0.00 16.14
N LEU A 534 -35.38 1.13 15.46
CA LEU A 534 -34.16 1.92 15.56
C LEU A 534 -33.97 2.51 16.96
N SER A 535 -35.06 2.99 17.59
CA SER A 535 -35.02 3.52 18.96
C SER A 535 -34.63 2.44 19.98
N GLU A 536 -35.20 1.24 19.84
CA GLU A 536 -34.83 0.08 20.66
C GLU A 536 -33.36 -0.31 20.48
N LEU A 537 -32.86 -0.30 19.23
CA LEU A 537 -31.46 -0.57 18.92
C LEU A 537 -30.53 0.46 19.59
N LEU A 538 -30.83 1.76 19.45
CA LEU A 538 -30.02 2.83 20.02
C LEU A 538 -29.93 2.74 21.54
N GLU A 539 -31.03 2.41 22.22
CA GLU A 539 -31.03 2.22 23.67
C GLU A 539 -30.19 1.01 24.09
N GLN A 540 -30.24 -0.09 23.32
CA GLN A 540 -29.37 -1.24 23.59
C GLN A 540 -27.88 -0.92 23.38
N ILE A 541 -27.53 -0.18 22.33
CA ILE A 541 -26.15 0.26 22.10
C ILE A 541 -25.71 1.18 23.25
N ARG A 542 -26.56 2.10 23.71
CA ARG A 542 -26.28 2.97 24.85
C ARG A 542 -25.93 2.20 26.12
N ILE A 543 -26.63 1.08 26.36
CA ILE A 543 -26.39 0.24 27.55
C ILE A 543 -25.12 -0.61 27.38
N ARG A 544 -24.91 -1.21 26.21
CA ARG A 544 -23.87 -2.23 26.00
C ARG A 544 -22.53 -1.66 25.53
N GLN A 545 -22.55 -0.57 24.78
CA GLN A 545 -21.42 0.06 24.10
C GLN A 545 -21.57 1.60 24.08
N PRO A 546 -21.69 2.25 25.25
CA PRO A 546 -21.90 3.70 25.34
C PRO A 546 -20.83 4.52 24.62
N GLU A 547 -19.60 3.99 24.55
CA GLU A 547 -18.47 4.60 23.84
C GLU A 547 -18.77 4.83 22.35
N VAL A 548 -19.52 3.93 21.71
CA VAL A 548 -19.88 4.04 20.29
C VAL A 548 -20.76 5.25 20.04
N LEU A 549 -21.71 5.55 20.93
CA LEU A 549 -22.59 6.71 20.77
C LEU A 549 -21.88 8.02 21.15
N SER A 550 -21.00 7.97 22.15
CA SER A 550 -20.24 9.14 22.57
C SER A 550 -19.31 9.67 21.47
N SER A 551 -18.80 8.79 20.60
CA SER A 551 -17.96 9.18 19.47
C SER A 551 -18.72 9.71 18.26
N LEU A 552 -20.06 9.65 18.24
CA LEU A 552 -20.88 10.15 17.12
C LEU A 552 -21.24 11.63 17.25
N ILE A 553 -21.18 12.19 18.47
CA ILE A 553 -21.64 13.56 18.79
C ILE A 553 -20.44 14.51 19.05
N GLY A 554 -19.22 13.96 19.15
CA GLY A 554 -17.98 14.73 19.19
C GLY A 554 -17.50 15.08 17.79
#